data_AF-N6XIN9-F1
#
_entry.id   AF-N6XIN9-F1
#
_cell.length_a   1.000
_cell.length_b   1.000
_cell.length_c   1.000
_cell.angle_alpha   90.00
_cell.angle_beta   90.00
_cell.angle_gamma   90.00
#
_symmetry.space_group_name_H-M   'P 1'
#
loop_
_entity.id
_entity.type
_entity.pdbx_description
1 polymer ?
#
loop_
_entity_poly.entity_id
_entity_poly.type
_entity_poly.pdbx_seq_one_letter_code
_entity_poly.pdbx_strand_id
1 'polypeptide(L)'
;MLVLGAGALLGAGELRTRATMLTHARSVIALAQARAALIGYAVSYDESHPGEGYGFLPCPDSGNTGSTPIGACGARGQGAIGRLPWRTLGLPDLRDGWGECLWYAVAGSVKHNPKALMLNWDSPGQFVVHGADGHRIAAAGPDGRAVAIVFAPGPALAGQVRAPASGRTCPGGDSAVADLAHYLDGDYPATVDGTLDVFSGGNLPGADLIAWIGIDDIFDALRRRADHAARIDALISDIASALDARLAEPDFTHRHFDTEVGALRSGVLPNAADLGLPAAERARIDHWRDQIRVAICTDSDACIEITSSDTATTRHCRAALLFAGERIRHGAGRQLRATAAQRADPAQYFEGTNALHLKAGVPRFEGAERFAAHERGQPAVQDIVRCLS
;
A
#
# COMPACT_ATOMS: atom_id res chain seq x y z
N MET A 1 -51.14 21.32 43.84
CA MET A 1 -50.79 19.92 43.54
C MET A 1 -50.18 19.88 42.14
N LEU A 2 -49.01 19.26 42.01
CA LEU A 2 -48.23 18.93 40.79
C LEU A 2 -47.73 20.06 39.87
N VAL A 3 -46.57 20.61 40.24
CA VAL A 3 -45.51 21.04 39.30
C VAL A 3 -44.51 19.88 39.20
N LEU A 4 -44.72 18.96 38.27
CA LEU A 4 -43.76 17.89 37.93
C LEU A 4 -43.90 17.64 36.42
N GLY A 5 -43.03 18.24 35.62
CA GLY A 5 -43.11 18.06 34.16
C GLY A 5 -41.92 18.53 33.33
N ALA A 6 -40.96 19.27 33.90
CA ALA A 6 -39.81 19.77 33.14
C ALA A 6 -38.50 19.00 33.39
N GLY A 7 -38.35 18.29 34.52
CA GLY A 7 -37.09 17.62 34.89
C GLY A 7 -36.84 16.27 34.20
N ALA A 8 -37.89 15.53 33.83
CA ALA A 8 -37.76 14.19 33.22
C ALA A 8 -37.33 14.24 31.74
N LEU A 9 -37.68 15.30 31.01
CA LEU A 9 -37.32 15.49 29.60
C LEU A 9 -35.84 15.84 29.41
N LEU A 10 -35.25 16.59 30.34
CA LEU A 10 -33.82 16.94 30.30
C LEU A 10 -32.92 15.71 30.61
N GLY A 11 -33.28 14.89 31.61
CA GLY A 11 -32.50 13.69 31.95
C GLY A 11 -32.55 12.57 30.91
N ALA A 12 -33.67 12.42 30.19
CA ALA A 12 -33.80 11.43 29.12
C ALA A 12 -32.94 11.77 27.88
N GLY A 13 -32.79 13.06 27.56
CA GLY A 13 -31.95 13.53 26.45
C GLY A 13 -30.45 13.27 26.69
N GLU A 14 -29.98 13.51 27.92
CA GLU A 14 -28.59 13.26 28.30
C GLU A 14 -28.23 11.76 28.28
N LEU A 15 -29.14 10.90 28.76
CA LEU A 15 -28.94 9.45 28.73
C LEU A 15 -28.88 8.89 27.31
N ARG A 16 -29.75 9.36 26.41
CA ARG A 16 -29.73 8.95 25.00
C ARG A 16 -28.45 9.40 24.30
N THR A 17 -28.00 10.63 24.56
CA THR A 17 -26.75 11.16 24.03
C THR A 17 -25.55 10.33 24.51
N ARG A 18 -25.49 10.01 25.81
CA ARG A 18 -24.44 9.15 26.36
C ARG A 18 -24.44 7.76 25.75
N ALA A 19 -25.62 7.14 25.57
CA ALA A 19 -25.73 5.84 24.94
C ALA A 19 -25.21 5.86 23.50
N THR A 20 -25.57 6.88 22.70
CA THR A 20 -25.06 7.06 21.33
C THR A 20 -23.54 7.29 21.30
N MET A 21 -22.98 8.03 22.25
CA MET A 21 -21.53 8.22 22.35
C MET A 21 -20.81 6.90 22.68
N LEU A 22 -21.40 6.06 23.54
CA LEU A 22 -20.84 4.75 23.86
C LEU A 22 -20.90 3.78 22.68
N THR A 23 -21.99 3.76 21.90
CA THR A 23 -22.05 2.96 20.67
C THR A 23 -21.03 3.45 19.66
N HIS A 24 -20.91 4.76 19.48
CA HIS A 24 -19.90 5.35 18.61
C HIS A 24 -18.47 4.93 19.00
N ALA A 25 -18.14 4.98 20.29
CA ALA A 25 -16.83 4.52 20.79
C ALA A 25 -16.58 3.04 20.50
N ARG A 26 -17.61 2.18 20.60
CA ARG A 26 -17.49 0.75 20.24
C ARG A 26 -17.20 0.56 18.75
N SER A 27 -17.84 1.33 17.87
CA SER A 27 -17.53 1.30 16.43
C SER A 27 -16.08 1.70 16.15
N VAL A 28 -15.57 2.74 16.81
CA VAL A 28 -14.16 3.16 16.66
C VAL A 28 -13.20 2.05 17.12
N ILE A 29 -13.50 1.37 18.22
CA ILE A 29 -12.70 0.22 18.69
C ILE A 29 -12.71 -0.92 17.66
N ALA A 30 -13.89 -1.25 17.12
CA ALA A 30 -14.03 -2.28 16.10
C ALA A 30 -13.26 -1.93 14.82
N LEU A 31 -13.38 -0.68 14.35
CA LEU A 31 -12.62 -0.18 13.20
C LEU A 31 -11.10 -0.26 13.43
N ALA A 32 -10.64 0.11 14.63
CA ALA A 32 -9.22 0.03 14.99
C ALA A 32 -8.71 -1.43 14.99
N GLN A 33 -9.50 -2.37 15.51
CA GLN A 33 -9.18 -3.81 15.50
C GLN A 33 -9.13 -4.36 14.07
N ALA A 34 -10.12 -4.04 13.23
CA ALA A 34 -10.13 -4.44 11.82
C ALA A 34 -8.94 -3.88 11.05
N ARG A 35 -8.63 -2.59 11.23
CA ARG A 35 -7.46 -1.93 10.64
C ARG A 35 -6.16 -2.62 11.04
N ALA A 36 -5.99 -2.91 12.33
CA ALA A 36 -4.80 -3.58 12.84
C ALA A 36 -4.67 -5.01 12.27
N ALA A 37 -5.77 -5.75 12.15
CA ALA A 37 -5.76 -7.09 11.56
C ALA A 37 -5.41 -7.10 10.08
N LEU A 38 -5.90 -6.11 9.30
CA LEU A 38 -5.53 -5.96 7.89
C LEU A 38 -4.03 -5.66 7.72
N ILE A 39 -3.48 -4.75 8.53
CA ILE A 39 -2.03 -4.50 8.54
C ILE A 39 -1.28 -5.77 8.96
N GLY A 40 -1.75 -6.46 10.00
CA GLY A 40 -1.17 -7.74 10.45
C GLY A 40 -1.15 -8.79 9.33
N TYR A 41 -2.25 -8.95 8.60
CA TYR A 41 -2.35 -9.86 7.46
C TYR A 41 -1.34 -9.49 6.36
N ALA A 42 -1.24 -8.22 6.00
CA ALA A 42 -0.29 -7.75 4.98
C ALA A 42 1.17 -7.97 5.42
N VAL A 43 1.43 -7.76 6.70
CA VAL A 43 2.74 -7.97 7.32
C VAL A 43 3.08 -9.45 7.43
N SER A 44 2.11 -10.35 7.58
CA SER A 44 2.32 -11.80 7.75
C SER A 44 1.98 -12.64 6.50
N TYR A 45 1.89 -12.01 5.33
CA TYR A 45 1.34 -12.66 4.15
C TYR A 45 2.22 -13.83 3.67
N ASP A 46 3.52 -13.61 3.54
CA ASP A 46 4.50 -14.60 3.05
C ASP A 46 4.59 -15.83 3.98
N GLU A 47 4.32 -15.69 5.28
CA GLU A 47 4.32 -16.81 6.23
C GLU A 47 3.23 -17.84 5.90
N SER A 48 2.13 -17.38 5.31
CA SER A 48 1.05 -18.24 4.83
C SER A 48 1.12 -18.51 3.32
N HIS A 49 1.92 -17.74 2.58
CA HIS A 49 2.12 -17.82 1.14
C HIS A 49 3.62 -17.71 0.78
N PRO A 50 4.45 -18.72 1.10
CA PRO A 50 5.90 -18.58 1.00
C PRO A 50 6.39 -18.25 -0.41
N GLY A 51 7.19 -17.19 -0.52
CA GLY A 51 7.78 -16.72 -1.77
C GLY A 51 6.86 -15.78 -2.57
N GLU A 52 5.65 -15.50 -2.07
CA GLU A 52 4.74 -14.57 -2.71
C GLU A 52 4.91 -13.12 -2.25
N GLY A 53 5.71 -12.88 -1.21
CA GLY A 53 6.07 -11.54 -0.74
C GLY A 53 5.09 -10.97 0.30
N TYR A 54 5.12 -9.66 0.50
CA TYR A 54 4.42 -8.97 1.59
C TYR A 54 3.60 -7.79 1.10
N GLY A 55 2.72 -7.28 1.97
CA GLY A 55 1.93 -6.08 1.70
C GLY A 55 0.57 -6.36 1.05
N PHE A 56 0.28 -7.63 0.74
CA PHE A 56 -0.99 -8.02 0.15
C PHE A 56 -2.13 -8.00 1.16
N LEU A 57 -3.30 -7.55 0.72
CA LEU A 57 -4.51 -7.52 1.53
C LEU A 57 -5.55 -8.54 1.04
N PRO A 58 -6.42 -9.05 1.94
CA PRO A 58 -7.46 -9.98 1.57
C PRO A 58 -8.49 -9.29 0.68
N CYS A 59 -9.24 -10.09 -0.07
CA CYS A 59 -10.40 -9.62 -0.79
C CYS A 59 -11.62 -9.63 0.13
N PRO A 60 -12.60 -8.74 -0.07
CA PRO A 60 -13.76 -8.68 0.80
C PRO A 60 -14.56 -9.99 0.80
N ASP A 61 -15.33 -10.21 1.85
CA ASP A 61 -16.35 -11.25 1.90
C ASP A 61 -17.56 -10.80 1.08
N SER A 62 -17.75 -11.41 -0.09
CA SER A 62 -18.91 -11.14 -0.93
C SER A 62 -20.13 -12.00 -0.58
N GLY A 63 -19.95 -13.02 0.26
CA GLY A 63 -20.89 -14.12 0.51
C GLY A 63 -21.57 -14.12 1.88
N ASN A 64 -21.21 -13.18 2.76
CA ASN A 64 -21.63 -13.15 4.17
C ASN A 64 -21.25 -14.45 4.92
N THR A 65 -20.02 -14.90 4.70
CA THR A 65 -19.45 -16.12 5.32
C THR A 65 -18.36 -15.82 6.34
N GLY A 66 -17.90 -14.57 6.40
CA GLY A 66 -16.72 -14.12 7.11
C GLY A 66 -15.41 -14.43 6.39
N SER A 67 -15.43 -15.09 5.23
CA SER A 67 -14.22 -15.46 4.48
C SER A 67 -14.21 -14.80 3.11
N THR A 68 -13.03 -14.64 2.52
CA THR A 68 -12.88 -14.26 1.12
C THR A 68 -13.26 -15.40 0.17
N PRO A 69 -14.35 -15.31 -0.63
CA PRO A 69 -14.62 -16.30 -1.65
C PRO A 69 -13.71 -16.10 -2.89
N ILE A 70 -13.59 -17.16 -3.70
CA ILE A 70 -12.88 -17.09 -4.98
C ILE A 70 -13.59 -16.09 -5.90
N GLY A 71 -12.84 -15.18 -6.52
CA GLY A 71 -13.39 -14.20 -7.46
C GLY A 71 -14.03 -12.95 -6.82
N ALA A 72 -14.00 -12.81 -5.49
CA ALA A 72 -14.64 -11.69 -4.76
C ALA A 72 -14.09 -10.28 -5.07
N CYS A 73 -13.03 -10.19 -5.87
CA CYS A 73 -12.22 -8.99 -6.02
C CYS A 73 -12.19 -8.40 -7.43
N GLY A 74 -12.98 -8.93 -8.37
CA GLY A 74 -12.95 -8.47 -9.77
C GLY A 74 -11.60 -8.68 -10.45
N ALA A 75 -11.37 -7.99 -11.58
CA ALA A 75 -10.17 -8.13 -12.41
C ALA A 75 -8.95 -7.41 -11.81
N ARG A 76 -7.75 -7.72 -12.31
CA ARG A 76 -6.49 -7.13 -11.82
C ARG A 76 -6.50 -5.61 -11.98
N GLY A 77 -6.05 -4.88 -10.95
CA GLY A 77 -6.07 -3.42 -10.93
C GLY A 77 -7.41 -2.80 -10.50
N GLN A 78 -8.50 -3.57 -10.49
CA GLN A 78 -9.77 -3.12 -9.92
C GLN A 78 -9.79 -3.29 -8.41
N GLY A 79 -10.27 -2.27 -7.71
CA GLY A 79 -10.61 -2.37 -6.29
C GLY A 79 -11.94 -3.10 -6.10
N ALA A 80 -12.22 -3.54 -4.88
CA ALA A 80 -13.43 -4.26 -4.55
C ALA A 80 -13.98 -3.82 -3.20
N ILE A 81 -15.30 -3.83 -3.07
CA ILE A 81 -16.03 -3.49 -1.84
C ILE A 81 -16.96 -4.64 -1.46
N GLY A 82 -16.96 -5.00 -0.18
CA GLY A 82 -17.87 -5.99 0.38
C GLY A 82 -17.75 -6.03 1.90
N ARG A 83 -18.13 -7.14 2.54
CA ARG A 83 -18.06 -7.27 4.00
C ARG A 83 -16.62 -7.55 4.45
N LEU A 84 -16.29 -7.21 5.69
CA LEU A 84 -14.99 -7.52 6.28
C LEU A 84 -14.83 -9.05 6.38
N PRO A 85 -13.77 -9.64 5.80
CA PRO A 85 -13.54 -11.08 5.83
C PRO A 85 -12.90 -11.50 7.17
N TRP A 86 -13.66 -11.35 8.26
CA TRP A 86 -13.17 -11.53 9.64
C TRP A 86 -12.56 -12.91 9.93
N ARG A 87 -13.08 -14.00 9.34
CA ARG A 87 -12.47 -15.35 9.45
C ARG A 87 -11.13 -15.43 8.75
N THR A 88 -11.03 -14.87 7.54
CA THR A 88 -9.76 -14.79 6.80
C THR A 88 -8.72 -13.98 7.58
N LEU A 89 -9.17 -12.97 8.33
CA LEU A 89 -8.32 -12.15 9.21
C LEU A 89 -8.03 -12.78 10.58
N GLY A 90 -8.56 -13.97 10.89
CA GLY A 90 -8.40 -14.58 12.20
C GLY A 90 -9.06 -13.80 13.36
N LEU A 91 -10.05 -12.97 13.05
CA LEU A 91 -10.81 -12.18 14.01
C LEU A 91 -12.06 -12.95 14.49
N PRO A 92 -12.62 -12.59 15.67
CA PRO A 92 -14.01 -12.92 15.96
C PRO A 92 -14.97 -12.14 15.03
N ASP A 93 -16.26 -12.48 15.06
CA ASP A 93 -17.31 -11.69 14.40
C ASP A 93 -17.32 -10.26 14.96
N LEU A 94 -16.70 -9.35 14.21
CA LEU A 94 -16.42 -8.00 14.64
C LEU A 94 -17.54 -7.07 14.17
N ARG A 95 -18.23 -6.47 15.13
CA ARG A 95 -19.40 -5.62 14.91
C ARG A 95 -19.16 -4.21 15.39
N ASP A 96 -19.83 -3.28 14.74
CA ASP A 96 -19.89 -1.90 15.18
C ASP A 96 -20.73 -1.76 16.47
N GLY A 97 -20.80 -0.54 17.01
CA GLY A 97 -21.55 -0.25 18.22
C GLY A 97 -23.06 -0.40 18.12
N TRP A 98 -23.60 -0.55 16.91
CA TRP A 98 -25.01 -0.79 16.62
C TRP A 98 -25.32 -2.25 16.28
N GLY A 99 -24.30 -3.13 16.32
CA GLY A 99 -24.45 -4.57 16.11
C GLY A 99 -24.35 -4.98 14.64
N GLU A 100 -23.95 -4.07 13.76
CA GLU A 100 -23.78 -4.31 12.34
C GLU A 100 -22.38 -4.83 12.02
N CYS A 101 -22.30 -5.66 10.99
CA CYS A 101 -21.00 -6.13 10.50
C CYS A 101 -20.25 -5.02 9.77
N LEU A 102 -18.93 -5.02 9.93
CA LEU A 102 -18.07 -4.09 9.23
C LEU A 102 -18.00 -4.40 7.73
N TRP A 103 -17.87 -3.35 6.93
CA TRP A 103 -17.59 -3.43 5.49
C TRP A 103 -16.15 -3.06 5.22
N TYR A 104 -15.68 -3.42 4.03
CA TYR A 104 -14.28 -3.34 3.67
C TYR A 104 -14.13 -3.08 2.17
N ALA A 105 -13.30 -2.10 1.84
CA ALA A 105 -12.85 -1.80 0.49
C ALA A 105 -11.34 -2.02 0.39
N VAL A 106 -10.90 -2.65 -0.70
CA VAL A 106 -9.49 -2.91 -0.99
C VAL A 106 -9.12 -2.39 -2.37
N ALA A 107 -7.95 -1.76 -2.50
CA ALA A 107 -7.45 -1.29 -3.77
C ALA A 107 -6.85 -2.42 -4.60
N GLY A 108 -7.00 -2.33 -5.92
CA GLY A 108 -6.45 -3.28 -6.88
C GLY A 108 -4.91 -3.35 -6.88
N SER A 109 -4.25 -2.34 -6.33
CA SER A 109 -2.80 -2.23 -6.15
C SER A 109 -2.25 -3.08 -5.01
N VAL A 110 -3.09 -3.54 -4.08
CA VAL A 110 -2.66 -4.27 -2.87
C VAL A 110 -3.41 -5.58 -2.65
N LYS A 111 -4.50 -5.86 -3.38
CA LYS A 111 -5.24 -7.12 -3.20
C LYS A 111 -4.41 -8.35 -3.59
N HIS A 112 -4.61 -9.45 -2.86
CA HIS A 112 -3.91 -10.71 -3.12
C HIS A 112 -4.47 -11.53 -4.28
N ASN A 113 -5.69 -11.25 -4.77
CA ASN A 113 -6.29 -12.05 -5.84
C ASN A 113 -7.28 -11.26 -6.74
N PRO A 114 -7.05 -11.21 -8.06
CA PRO A 114 -5.77 -11.42 -8.71
C PRO A 114 -4.72 -10.43 -8.18
N LYS A 115 -3.50 -10.91 -7.92
CA LYS A 115 -2.41 -10.10 -7.37
C LYS A 115 -2.15 -8.83 -8.19
N ALA A 116 -1.73 -7.76 -7.53
CA ALA A 116 -1.18 -6.60 -8.24
C ALA A 116 0.06 -6.99 -9.07
N LEU A 117 0.28 -6.31 -10.21
CA LEU A 117 1.51 -6.49 -11.00
C LEU A 117 2.73 -5.85 -10.33
N MET A 118 2.50 -4.85 -9.48
CA MET A 118 3.52 -4.12 -8.75
C MET A 118 2.99 -3.82 -7.36
N LEU A 119 3.73 -4.23 -6.33
CA LEU A 119 3.41 -3.97 -4.93
C LEU A 119 4.70 -3.62 -4.18
N ASN A 120 4.91 -2.33 -3.95
CA ASN A 120 5.97 -1.76 -3.14
C ASN A 120 5.46 -0.56 -2.32
N TRP A 121 6.36 0.12 -1.60
CA TRP A 121 6.02 1.29 -0.77
C TRP A 121 5.47 2.49 -1.55
N ASP A 122 5.53 2.48 -2.87
CA ASP A 122 4.95 3.50 -3.74
C ASP A 122 3.69 3.03 -4.46
N SER A 123 3.09 1.89 -4.07
CA SER A 123 1.86 1.41 -4.68
C SER A 123 0.73 2.46 -4.53
N PRO A 124 0.01 2.78 -5.62
CA PRO A 124 -0.99 3.85 -5.58
C PRO A 124 -2.22 3.43 -4.77
N GLY A 125 -2.84 4.39 -4.10
CA GLY A 125 -4.17 4.22 -3.51
C GLY A 125 -5.28 4.46 -4.52
N GLN A 126 -6.49 4.00 -4.18
CA GLN A 126 -7.70 4.25 -4.97
C GLN A 126 -8.74 5.07 -4.22
N PHE A 127 -8.69 5.12 -2.89
CA PHE A 127 -9.72 5.75 -2.09
C PHE A 127 -9.29 7.14 -1.65
N VAL A 128 -10.05 8.16 -2.08
CA VAL A 128 -9.88 9.55 -1.63
C VAL A 128 -10.75 9.72 -0.40
N VAL A 129 -10.13 9.98 0.74
CA VAL A 129 -10.85 10.08 2.02
C VAL A 129 -11.31 11.51 2.24
N HIS A 130 -12.57 11.68 2.63
CA HIS A 130 -13.17 12.95 3.01
C HIS A 130 -13.64 12.89 4.46
N GLY A 131 -13.40 13.97 5.21
CA GLY A 131 -13.96 14.18 6.54
C GLY A 131 -15.46 14.52 6.50
N ALA A 132 -16.06 14.60 7.68
CA ALA A 132 -17.48 14.97 7.83
C ALA A 132 -17.80 16.40 7.36
N ASP A 133 -16.78 17.26 7.26
CA ASP A 133 -16.85 18.60 6.69
C ASP A 133 -16.72 18.62 5.15
N GLY A 134 -16.57 17.44 4.53
CA GLY A 134 -16.32 17.26 3.10
C GLY A 134 -14.88 17.54 2.68
N HIS A 135 -14.00 17.95 3.60
CA HIS A 135 -12.62 18.25 3.27
C HIS A 135 -11.83 16.96 3.04
N ARG A 136 -10.95 16.97 2.04
CA ARG A 136 -10.09 15.82 1.74
C ARG A 136 -9.07 15.63 2.87
N ILE A 137 -8.99 14.39 3.37
CA ILE A 137 -7.97 13.94 4.31
C ILE A 137 -6.95 13.12 3.52
N ALA A 138 -5.67 13.51 3.58
CA ALA A 138 -4.60 12.77 2.92
C ALA A 138 -4.31 11.47 3.69
N ALA A 139 -4.51 10.33 3.04
CA ALA A 139 -4.02 9.06 3.57
C ALA A 139 -2.49 8.97 3.45
N ALA A 140 -1.87 8.10 4.24
CA ALA A 140 -0.42 7.91 4.26
C ALA A 140 0.07 7.23 2.96
N GLY A 141 0.56 8.01 2.01
CA GLY A 141 1.01 7.50 0.72
C GLY A 141 1.43 8.60 -0.26
N PRO A 142 1.94 8.21 -1.44
CA PRO A 142 2.46 9.14 -2.46
C PRO A 142 1.41 10.06 -3.06
N ASP A 143 0.23 9.51 -3.34
CA ASP A 143 -0.91 10.18 -3.96
C ASP A 143 -1.91 10.73 -2.92
N GLY A 144 -1.64 10.51 -1.62
CA GLY A 144 -2.53 10.86 -0.53
C GLY A 144 -3.85 10.09 -0.56
N ARG A 145 -3.87 8.88 -1.13
CA ARG A 145 -5.05 8.01 -1.24
C ARG A 145 -4.84 6.74 -0.41
N ALA A 146 -5.93 6.24 0.15
CA ALA A 146 -5.91 4.99 0.89
C ALA A 146 -5.93 3.79 -0.06
N VAL A 147 -5.29 2.70 0.39
CA VAL A 147 -5.28 1.39 -0.27
C VAL A 147 -6.32 0.44 0.32
N ALA A 148 -6.87 0.77 1.49
CA ALA A 148 -8.01 0.08 2.07
C ALA A 148 -8.84 1.00 2.97
N ILE A 149 -10.15 0.73 3.03
CA ILE A 149 -11.11 1.36 3.93
C ILE A 149 -11.86 0.27 4.69
N VAL A 150 -12.11 0.46 5.98
CA VAL A 150 -13.07 -0.31 6.77
C VAL A 150 -14.20 0.62 7.15
N PHE A 151 -15.44 0.18 6.98
CA PHE A 151 -16.64 0.94 7.31
C PHE A 151 -17.39 0.30 8.47
N ALA A 152 -17.91 1.13 9.36
CA ALA A 152 -18.89 0.79 10.36
C ALA A 152 -20.22 1.48 9.97
N PRO A 153 -21.21 0.71 9.46
CA PRO A 153 -22.47 1.24 8.91
C PRO A 153 -23.33 2.04 9.87
N GLY A 154 -23.16 1.85 11.17
CA GLY A 154 -24.03 2.47 12.17
C GLY A 154 -25.49 2.02 12.06
N PRO A 155 -26.43 2.76 12.65
CA PRO A 155 -27.85 2.44 12.57
C PRO A 155 -28.38 2.66 11.15
N ALA A 156 -29.37 1.87 10.74
CA ALA A 156 -30.01 2.03 9.44
C ALA A 156 -30.60 3.44 9.26
N LEU A 157 -30.25 4.11 8.16
CA LEU A 157 -30.85 5.37 7.74
C LEU A 157 -32.23 5.15 7.09
N ALA A 158 -33.00 6.24 6.96
CA ALA A 158 -34.27 6.19 6.25
C ALA A 158 -34.07 5.71 4.81
N GLY A 159 -34.78 4.65 4.42
CA GLY A 159 -34.64 4.01 3.10
C GLY A 159 -33.70 2.79 3.08
N GLN A 160 -32.86 2.61 4.10
CA GLN A 160 -32.08 1.38 4.28
C GLN A 160 -32.96 0.30 4.92
N VAL A 161 -33.25 -0.76 4.17
CA VAL A 161 -34.00 -1.92 4.66
C VAL A 161 -33.03 -3.07 4.86
N ARG A 162 -32.68 -3.33 6.11
CA ARG A 162 -31.74 -4.41 6.47
C ARG A 162 -32.51 -5.66 6.85
N ALA A 163 -32.30 -6.74 6.11
CA ALA A 163 -32.91 -8.02 6.43
C ALA A 163 -32.38 -8.55 7.78
N PRO A 164 -33.23 -9.15 8.64
CA PRO A 164 -32.75 -9.77 9.86
C PRO A 164 -31.77 -10.90 9.56
N ALA A 165 -30.87 -11.20 10.49
CA ALA A 165 -29.91 -12.29 10.34
C ALA A 165 -30.64 -13.63 10.22
N SER A 166 -30.81 -14.14 8.99
CA SER A 166 -31.56 -15.37 8.70
C SER A 166 -30.65 -16.60 8.77
N GLY A 167 -30.18 -16.94 9.98
CA GLY A 167 -29.24 -18.06 10.20
C GLY A 167 -27.82 -17.81 9.70
N ARG A 168 -27.52 -16.59 9.25
CA ARG A 168 -26.18 -16.09 8.91
C ARG A 168 -25.62 -15.27 10.06
N THR A 169 -24.30 -15.14 10.10
CA THR A 169 -23.63 -14.35 11.15
C THR A 169 -24.03 -12.88 11.06
N CYS A 170 -23.93 -12.24 9.88
CA CYS A 170 -24.35 -10.86 9.72
C CYS A 170 -25.81 -10.73 9.24
N PRO A 171 -26.53 -9.69 9.66
CA PRO A 171 -27.77 -9.26 9.00
C PRO A 171 -27.54 -9.03 7.50
N GLY A 172 -28.58 -9.20 6.68
CA GLY A 172 -28.51 -9.10 5.22
C GLY A 172 -28.45 -10.45 4.48
N GLY A 173 -28.30 -10.39 3.16
CA GLY A 173 -28.25 -11.54 2.27
C GLY A 173 -26.88 -12.23 2.21
N ASP A 174 -26.71 -13.09 1.21
CA ASP A 174 -25.45 -13.72 0.82
C ASP A 174 -24.75 -12.97 -0.34
N SER A 175 -25.25 -11.81 -0.72
CA SER A 175 -24.65 -10.97 -1.77
C SER A 175 -24.31 -9.62 -1.18
N ALA A 176 -23.02 -9.39 -0.92
CA ALA A 176 -22.55 -8.08 -0.48
C ALA A 176 -22.88 -6.98 -1.50
N VAL A 177 -22.91 -7.30 -2.79
CA VAL A 177 -23.27 -6.36 -3.87
C VAL A 177 -24.73 -5.93 -3.75
N ALA A 178 -25.64 -6.87 -3.52
CA ALA A 178 -27.06 -6.57 -3.36
C ALA A 178 -27.34 -5.81 -2.06
N ASP A 179 -26.55 -6.07 -1.01
CA ASP A 179 -26.72 -5.44 0.29
C ASP A 179 -26.10 -4.03 0.37
N LEU A 180 -25.12 -3.68 -0.47
CA LEU A 180 -24.27 -2.49 -0.28
C LEU A 180 -25.04 -1.20 0.03
N ALA A 181 -26.04 -0.86 -0.79
CA ALA A 181 -26.87 0.34 -0.65
C ALA A 181 -27.83 0.32 0.57
N HIS A 182 -28.01 -0.84 1.20
CA HIS A 182 -28.78 -0.99 2.43
C HIS A 182 -27.95 -0.80 3.70
N TYR A 183 -26.62 -0.68 3.56
CA TYR A 183 -25.71 -0.54 4.70
C TYR A 183 -24.86 0.71 4.63
N LEU A 184 -24.25 1.00 3.48
CA LEU A 184 -23.37 2.16 3.33
C LEU A 184 -24.14 3.36 2.78
N ASP A 185 -23.75 4.55 3.24
CA ASP A 185 -24.44 5.80 2.93
C ASP A 185 -24.00 6.43 1.61
N GLY A 186 -22.84 6.01 1.09
CA GLY A 186 -22.35 6.40 -0.22
C GLY A 186 -22.93 5.52 -1.33
N ASP A 187 -23.12 6.11 -2.52
CA ASP A 187 -23.39 5.37 -3.76
C ASP A 187 -22.10 4.68 -4.25
N TYR A 188 -21.65 3.70 -3.48
CA TYR A 188 -20.41 3.00 -3.72
C TYR A 188 -20.63 1.85 -4.72
N PRO A 189 -19.73 1.67 -5.70
CA PRO A 189 -19.80 0.51 -6.58
C PRO A 189 -19.17 -0.72 -5.90
N ALA A 190 -19.62 -1.92 -6.27
CA ALA A 190 -19.00 -3.17 -5.79
C ALA A 190 -17.55 -3.36 -6.31
N THR A 191 -17.24 -2.77 -7.47
CA THR A 191 -15.92 -2.81 -8.11
C THR A 191 -15.48 -1.39 -8.40
N VAL A 192 -14.20 -1.10 -8.14
CA VAL A 192 -13.65 0.26 -8.24
C VAL A 192 -12.65 0.33 -9.38
N ASP A 193 -13.06 0.99 -10.46
CA ASP A 193 -12.20 1.33 -11.58
C ASP A 193 -11.64 2.74 -11.37
N GLY A 194 -10.33 2.84 -11.14
CA GLY A 194 -9.67 4.12 -10.88
C GLY A 194 -9.83 4.58 -9.42
N THR A 195 -10.33 5.80 -9.22
CA THR A 195 -10.42 6.45 -7.91
C THR A 195 -11.85 6.56 -7.41
N LEU A 196 -12.05 6.40 -6.11
CA LEU A 196 -13.36 6.52 -5.46
C LEU A 196 -13.27 7.48 -4.27
N ASP A 197 -14.15 8.47 -4.22
CA ASP A 197 -14.32 9.34 -3.05
C ASP A 197 -15.09 8.58 -1.97
N VAL A 198 -14.59 8.63 -0.74
CA VAL A 198 -15.13 7.93 0.43
C VAL A 198 -15.28 8.91 1.58
N PHE A 199 -16.48 8.98 2.14
CA PHE A 199 -16.84 10.00 3.13
C PHE A 199 -16.93 9.39 4.53
N SER A 200 -16.31 10.05 5.50
CA SER A 200 -16.50 9.76 6.91
C SER A 200 -17.65 10.60 7.45
N GLY A 201 -18.61 9.94 8.11
CA GLY A 201 -19.65 10.58 8.89
C GLY A 201 -19.16 11.37 10.10
N GLY A 202 -17.89 11.20 10.51
CA GLY A 202 -17.38 11.80 11.75
C GLY A 202 -18.30 11.48 12.93
N ASN A 203 -18.66 12.49 13.74
CA ASN A 203 -19.58 12.30 14.87
C ASN A 203 -21.08 12.39 14.49
N LEU A 204 -21.41 12.49 13.19
CA LEU A 204 -22.80 12.64 12.77
C LEU A 204 -23.58 11.35 13.07
N PRO A 205 -24.71 11.42 13.80
CA PRO A 205 -25.51 10.24 14.10
C PRO A 205 -26.04 9.59 12.81
N GLY A 206 -25.75 8.32 12.63
CA GLY A 206 -26.24 7.54 11.49
C GLY A 206 -25.37 7.58 10.24
N ALA A 207 -24.30 8.37 10.24
CA ALA A 207 -23.37 8.38 9.11
C ALA A 207 -22.25 7.34 9.27
N ASP A 208 -21.85 6.72 8.16
CA ASP A 208 -20.77 5.73 8.11
C ASP A 208 -19.49 6.22 8.81
N LEU A 209 -19.03 5.47 9.81
CA LEU A 209 -17.70 5.65 10.35
C LEU A 209 -16.69 4.87 9.53
N ILE A 210 -15.51 5.45 9.32
CA ILE A 210 -14.46 4.79 8.54
C ILE A 210 -13.12 4.79 9.26
N ALA A 211 -12.35 3.74 9.03
CA ALA A 211 -10.91 3.73 9.22
C ALA A 211 -10.25 3.41 7.88
N TRP A 212 -9.07 3.97 7.63
CA TRP A 212 -8.34 3.76 6.38
C TRP A 212 -6.91 3.32 6.61
N ILE A 213 -6.34 2.71 5.58
CA ILE A 213 -4.96 2.27 5.51
C ILE A 213 -4.34 2.90 4.28
N GLY A 214 -3.27 3.67 4.47
CA GLY A 214 -2.41 4.12 3.39
C GLY A 214 -1.31 3.08 3.08
N ILE A 215 -0.66 3.18 1.93
CA ILE A 215 0.44 2.27 1.60
C ILE A 215 1.62 2.41 2.57
N ASP A 216 1.87 3.63 3.04
CA ASP A 216 2.94 3.92 4.01
C ASP A 216 2.65 3.22 5.35
N ASP A 217 1.39 3.03 5.76
CA ASP A 217 1.05 2.30 6.99
C ASP A 217 1.49 0.83 6.94
N ILE A 218 1.34 0.19 5.77
CA ILE A 218 1.73 -1.20 5.55
C ILE A 218 3.25 -1.32 5.57
N PHE A 219 3.94 -0.46 4.82
CA PHE A 219 5.40 -0.52 4.71
C PHE A 219 6.11 -0.01 5.98
N ASP A 220 5.51 0.90 6.75
CA ASP A 220 5.98 1.26 8.09
C ASP A 220 5.87 0.11 9.09
N ALA A 221 4.87 -0.76 8.93
CA ALA A 221 4.75 -1.96 9.75
C ALA A 221 5.77 -3.03 9.30
N LEU A 222 5.94 -3.23 7.99
CA LEU A 222 6.95 -4.14 7.43
C LEU A 222 8.37 -3.75 7.83
N ARG A 223 8.73 -2.46 7.75
CA ARG A 223 10.04 -1.95 8.15
C ARG A 223 10.41 -2.22 9.59
N ARG A 224 9.42 -2.36 10.49
CA ARG A 224 9.66 -2.70 11.90
C ARG A 224 10.02 -4.17 12.12
N ARG A 225 9.75 -5.06 11.16
CA ARG A 225 10.14 -6.47 11.25
C ARG A 225 11.66 -6.60 11.26
N ALA A 226 12.15 -7.59 12.00
CA ALA A 226 13.59 -7.82 12.14
C ALA A 226 14.26 -8.32 10.84
N ASP A 227 13.51 -9.00 9.97
CA ASP A 227 13.99 -9.61 8.73
C ASP A 227 13.78 -8.73 7.48
N HIS A 228 13.03 -7.63 7.59
CA HIS A 228 12.65 -6.83 6.42
C HIS A 228 13.86 -6.23 5.70
N ALA A 229 14.79 -5.61 6.42
CA ALA A 229 15.97 -5.01 5.81
C ALA A 229 16.83 -6.06 5.09
N ALA A 230 17.06 -7.21 5.71
CA ALA A 230 17.79 -8.32 5.11
C ALA A 230 17.09 -8.87 3.86
N ARG A 231 15.75 -8.90 3.83
CA ARG A 231 14.97 -9.32 2.66
C ARG A 231 15.14 -8.35 1.49
N ILE A 232 15.06 -7.05 1.74
CA ILE A 232 15.27 -6.04 0.68
C ILE A 232 16.72 -6.10 0.18
N ASP A 233 17.70 -6.27 1.08
CA ASP A 233 19.10 -6.40 0.69
C ASP A 233 19.38 -7.67 -0.15
N ALA A 234 18.74 -8.80 0.20
CA ALA A 234 18.79 -10.03 -0.57
C ALA A 234 18.16 -9.85 -1.96
N LEU A 235 17.01 -9.17 -2.05
CA LEU A 235 16.39 -8.81 -3.32
C LEU A 235 17.34 -7.98 -4.20
N ILE A 236 17.98 -6.94 -3.64
CA ILE A 236 18.93 -6.11 -4.38
C ILE A 236 20.11 -6.95 -4.86
N SER A 237 20.60 -7.87 -4.04
CA SER A 237 21.71 -8.76 -4.37
C SER A 237 21.37 -9.75 -5.49
N ASP A 238 20.17 -10.35 -5.45
CA ASP A 238 19.66 -11.25 -6.49
C ASP A 238 19.55 -10.51 -7.83
N ILE A 239 19.01 -9.29 -7.81
CA ILE A 239 18.87 -8.46 -9.01
C ILE A 239 20.24 -8.08 -9.55
N ALA A 240 21.17 -7.64 -8.70
CA ALA A 240 22.52 -7.27 -9.10
C ALA A 240 23.22 -8.45 -9.78
N SER A 241 23.14 -9.65 -9.20
CA SER A 241 23.73 -10.87 -9.78
C SER A 241 23.09 -11.24 -11.12
N ALA A 242 21.76 -11.20 -11.22
CA ALA A 242 21.05 -11.52 -12.46
C ALA A 242 21.35 -10.50 -13.58
N LEU A 243 21.44 -9.22 -13.22
CA LEU A 243 21.76 -8.15 -14.15
C LEU A 243 23.22 -8.24 -14.64
N ASP A 244 24.18 -8.47 -13.74
CA ASP A 244 25.60 -8.62 -14.07
C ASP A 244 25.81 -9.75 -15.09
N ALA A 245 25.18 -10.91 -14.88
CA ALA A 245 25.21 -12.02 -15.82
C ALA A 245 24.65 -11.65 -17.21
N ARG A 246 23.63 -10.79 -17.26
CA ARG A 246 22.99 -10.34 -18.51
C ARG A 246 23.79 -9.27 -19.23
N LEU A 247 24.46 -8.37 -18.50
CA LEU A 247 25.30 -7.34 -19.10
C LEU A 247 26.54 -7.89 -19.81
N ALA A 248 26.93 -9.13 -19.50
CA ALA A 248 27.95 -9.87 -20.25
C ALA A 248 27.47 -10.27 -21.68
N GLU A 249 26.16 -10.25 -21.95
CA GLU A 249 25.59 -10.55 -23.27
C GLU A 249 25.56 -9.27 -24.15
N PRO A 250 26.28 -9.21 -25.29
CA PRO A 250 26.44 -7.99 -26.08
C PRO A 250 25.11 -7.32 -26.51
N ASP A 251 24.12 -8.13 -26.89
CA ASP A 251 22.83 -7.62 -27.39
C ASP A 251 21.90 -7.14 -26.26
N PHE A 252 22.14 -7.56 -25.02
CA PHE A 252 21.25 -7.24 -23.90
C PHE A 252 21.26 -5.74 -23.61
N THR A 253 22.45 -5.14 -23.53
CA THR A 253 22.62 -3.72 -23.25
C THR A 253 21.93 -2.85 -24.30
N HIS A 254 22.13 -3.13 -25.58
CA HIS A 254 21.49 -2.37 -26.66
C HIS A 254 19.97 -2.49 -26.69
N ARG A 255 19.41 -3.64 -26.29
CA ARG A 255 17.97 -3.88 -26.28
C ARG A 255 17.24 -3.15 -25.15
N HIS A 256 17.89 -2.99 -24.01
CA HIS A 256 17.26 -2.50 -22.78
C HIS A 256 17.74 -1.12 -22.32
N PHE A 257 18.92 -0.67 -22.79
CA PHE A 257 19.55 0.60 -22.39
C PHE A 257 20.06 1.37 -23.62
N ASP A 258 19.10 1.86 -24.42
CA ASP A 258 19.36 2.57 -25.68
C ASP A 258 19.72 4.05 -25.48
N THR A 259 19.35 4.63 -24.34
CA THR A 259 19.50 6.06 -24.05
C THR A 259 20.90 6.36 -23.51
N GLU A 260 21.70 7.07 -24.33
CA GLU A 260 23.01 7.60 -23.96
C GLU A 260 22.92 9.06 -23.55
N VAL A 261 23.50 9.38 -22.38
CA VAL A 261 23.71 10.75 -21.92
C VAL A 261 25.11 10.82 -21.32
N GLY A 262 25.93 11.77 -21.77
CA GLY A 262 27.31 11.91 -21.28
C GLY A 262 28.12 10.64 -21.49
N ALA A 263 28.71 10.12 -20.41
CA ALA A 263 29.51 8.89 -20.41
C ALA A 263 28.70 7.61 -20.08
N LEU A 264 27.37 7.73 -19.96
CA LEU A 264 26.51 6.66 -19.46
C LEU A 264 25.39 6.29 -20.43
N ARG A 265 25.13 4.99 -20.56
CA ARG A 265 23.83 4.44 -20.89
C ARG A 265 23.05 4.24 -19.60
N SER A 266 21.81 4.71 -19.51
CA SER A 266 21.01 4.53 -18.29
C SER A 266 19.56 4.17 -18.59
N GLY A 267 18.92 3.50 -17.63
CA GLY A 267 17.52 3.11 -17.75
C GLY A 267 16.94 2.50 -16.49
N VAL A 268 15.70 2.02 -16.60
CA VAL A 268 15.03 1.25 -15.55
C VAL A 268 15.43 -0.22 -15.63
N LEU A 269 15.23 -0.95 -14.53
CA LEU A 269 15.48 -2.39 -14.52
C LEU A 269 14.56 -3.12 -15.55
N PRO A 270 15.11 -3.98 -16.42
CA PRO A 270 14.32 -4.90 -17.25
C PRO A 270 13.39 -5.78 -16.41
N ASN A 271 12.37 -6.38 -17.03
CA ASN A 271 11.51 -7.28 -16.28
C ASN A 271 12.27 -8.55 -15.87
N ALA A 272 11.78 -9.24 -14.85
CA ALA A 272 12.48 -10.41 -14.32
C ALA A 272 12.61 -11.56 -15.35
N ALA A 273 11.72 -11.64 -16.34
CA ALA A 273 11.86 -12.60 -17.43
C ALA A 273 13.06 -12.27 -18.34
N ASP A 274 13.26 -11.00 -18.67
CA ASP A 274 14.41 -10.51 -19.45
C ASP A 274 15.73 -10.68 -18.68
N LEU A 275 15.68 -10.57 -17.35
CA LEU A 275 16.81 -10.92 -16.48
C LEU A 275 17.11 -12.42 -16.44
N GLY A 276 16.24 -13.27 -17.01
CA GLY A 276 16.40 -14.71 -17.05
C GLY A 276 15.98 -15.44 -15.78
N LEU A 277 15.15 -14.82 -14.95
CA LEU A 277 14.78 -15.37 -13.65
C LEU A 277 13.62 -16.38 -13.76
N PRO A 278 13.60 -17.41 -12.88
CA PRO A 278 12.55 -18.41 -12.85
C PRO A 278 11.17 -17.79 -12.64
N ALA A 279 10.14 -18.34 -13.26
CA ALA A 279 8.77 -17.80 -13.19
C ALA A 279 8.27 -17.57 -11.75
N ALA A 280 8.64 -18.46 -10.83
CA ALA A 280 8.29 -18.37 -9.40
C ALA A 280 8.89 -17.14 -8.69
N GLU A 281 9.98 -16.59 -9.21
CA GLU A 281 10.70 -15.47 -8.59
C GLU A 281 10.39 -14.12 -9.23
N ARG A 282 9.74 -14.13 -10.41
CA ARG A 282 9.56 -12.92 -11.21
C ARG A 282 8.76 -11.85 -10.48
N ALA A 283 7.68 -12.23 -9.83
CA ALA A 283 6.82 -11.29 -9.10
C ALA A 283 7.61 -10.54 -8.00
N ARG A 284 8.47 -11.26 -7.26
CA ARG A 284 9.32 -10.69 -6.21
C ARG A 284 10.19 -9.53 -6.71
N ILE A 285 10.65 -9.60 -7.96
CA ILE A 285 11.54 -8.60 -8.57
C ILE A 285 10.75 -7.54 -9.33
N ASP A 286 9.74 -7.95 -10.08
CA ASP A 286 8.91 -7.05 -10.87
C ASP A 286 8.17 -6.02 -10.00
N HIS A 287 7.91 -6.35 -8.74
CA HIS A 287 7.33 -5.43 -7.75
C HIS A 287 8.20 -4.22 -7.42
N TRP A 288 9.51 -4.26 -7.67
CA TRP A 288 10.46 -3.24 -7.20
C TRP A 288 11.20 -2.51 -8.32
N ARG A 289 10.88 -2.82 -9.58
CA ARG A 289 11.59 -2.30 -10.76
C ARG A 289 11.63 -0.78 -10.83
N ASP A 290 10.58 -0.10 -10.39
CA ASP A 290 10.51 1.35 -10.44
C ASP A 290 11.45 2.04 -9.45
N GLN A 291 11.90 1.34 -8.40
CA GLN A 291 12.91 1.81 -7.45
C GLN A 291 14.34 1.72 -7.99
N ILE A 292 14.54 1.04 -9.12
CA ILE A 292 15.88 0.70 -9.60
C ILE A 292 16.20 1.49 -10.87
N ARG A 293 17.39 2.06 -10.89
CA ARG A 293 18.04 2.57 -12.09
C ARG A 293 19.34 1.82 -12.33
N VAL A 294 19.67 1.65 -13.59
CA VAL A 294 20.91 1.03 -14.03
C VAL A 294 21.68 2.08 -14.82
N ALA A 295 22.98 2.19 -14.55
CA ALA A 295 23.92 3.00 -15.30
C ALA A 295 25.05 2.11 -15.81
N ILE A 296 25.44 2.29 -17.06
CA ILE A 296 26.44 1.46 -17.76
C ILE A 296 27.37 2.42 -18.49
N CYS A 297 28.68 2.19 -18.43
CA CYS A 297 29.65 2.93 -19.22
C CYS A 297 29.34 2.79 -20.71
N THR A 298 29.39 3.88 -21.47
CA THR A 298 29.27 3.84 -22.93
C THR A 298 30.45 3.12 -23.57
N ASP A 299 31.61 3.22 -22.94
CA ASP A 299 32.84 2.54 -23.33
C ASP A 299 33.01 1.24 -22.51
N SER A 300 33.91 0.35 -22.92
CA SER A 300 34.14 -0.94 -22.23
C SER A 300 34.94 -0.84 -20.92
N ASP A 301 35.31 0.37 -20.49
CA ASP A 301 36.12 0.62 -19.30
C ASP A 301 35.27 0.76 -18.03
N ALA A 302 35.88 0.50 -16.87
CA ALA A 302 35.28 0.71 -15.54
C ALA A 302 35.19 2.20 -15.18
N CYS A 303 34.40 2.97 -15.94
CA CYS A 303 34.33 4.43 -15.85
C CYS A 303 33.52 4.94 -14.64
N ILE A 304 32.64 4.13 -14.06
CA ILE A 304 31.75 4.55 -12.97
C ILE A 304 32.48 4.49 -11.64
N GLU A 305 32.63 5.63 -10.99
CA GLU A 305 33.13 5.78 -9.63
C GLU A 305 31.97 5.61 -8.64
N ILE A 306 32.06 4.66 -7.72
CA ILE A 306 31.07 4.43 -6.66
C ILE A 306 31.74 4.67 -5.31
N THR A 307 31.24 5.62 -4.53
CA THR A 307 31.66 5.87 -3.15
C THR A 307 30.66 5.25 -2.17
N SER A 308 31.16 4.34 -1.33
CA SER A 308 30.36 3.70 -0.28
C SER A 308 30.20 4.63 0.91
N SER A 309 28.96 4.93 1.31
CA SER A 309 28.70 5.70 2.53
C SER A 309 28.98 4.90 3.81
N ASP A 310 29.02 3.57 3.73
CA ASP A 310 29.25 2.68 4.88
C ASP A 310 30.73 2.55 5.22
N THR A 311 31.58 2.47 4.19
CA THR A 311 33.02 2.19 4.34
C THR A 311 33.90 3.37 3.94
N ALA A 312 33.33 4.43 3.34
CA ALA A 312 34.07 5.54 2.72
C ALA A 312 35.09 5.08 1.68
N THR A 313 34.86 3.91 1.05
CA THR A 313 35.73 3.39 -0.01
C THR A 313 35.16 3.72 -1.39
N THR A 314 36.06 3.96 -2.34
CA THR A 314 35.71 4.21 -3.74
C THR A 314 36.08 2.99 -4.60
N ARG A 315 35.20 2.60 -5.51
CA ARG A 315 35.42 1.54 -6.49
C ARG A 315 35.08 2.01 -7.89
N HIS A 316 35.74 1.43 -8.89
CA HIS A 316 35.47 1.68 -10.31
C HIS A 316 34.76 0.48 -10.92
N CYS A 317 33.68 0.74 -11.65
CA CYS A 317 32.75 -0.27 -12.13
C CYS A 317 32.37 -0.01 -13.59
N ARG A 318 32.09 -1.08 -14.33
CA ARG A 318 31.60 -0.97 -15.71
C ARG A 318 30.12 -0.61 -15.75
N ALA A 319 29.38 -1.10 -14.77
CA ALA A 319 27.99 -0.75 -14.56
C ALA A 319 27.68 -0.57 -13.08
N ALA A 320 26.59 0.14 -12.79
CA ALA A 320 26.06 0.33 -11.45
C ALA A 320 24.57 0.04 -11.44
N LEU A 321 24.13 -0.70 -10.43
CA LEU A 321 22.72 -0.80 -10.04
C LEU A 321 22.49 0.15 -8.88
N LEU A 322 21.55 1.09 -9.06
CA LEU A 322 21.13 2.05 -8.05
C LEU A 322 19.72 1.69 -7.61
N PHE A 323 19.54 1.34 -6.35
CA PHE A 323 18.25 1.12 -5.72
C PHE A 323 17.93 2.30 -4.82
N ALA A 324 16.82 2.97 -5.10
CA ALA A 324 16.32 4.07 -4.28
C ALA A 324 15.56 3.53 -3.06
N GLY A 325 15.82 4.11 -1.91
CA GLY A 325 15.10 3.82 -0.68
C GLY A 325 13.64 4.30 -0.71
N GLU A 326 13.02 4.26 0.46
CA GLU A 326 11.71 4.84 0.69
C GLU A 326 11.72 6.35 0.37
N ARG A 327 10.55 6.88 0.01
CA ARG A 327 10.39 8.31 -0.26
C ARG A 327 10.78 9.16 0.96
N ILE A 328 11.47 10.27 0.68
CA ILE A 328 11.49 11.41 1.61
C ILE A 328 10.07 11.97 1.70
N ARG A 329 9.37 11.75 2.81
CA ARG A 329 7.93 12.05 2.92
C ARG A 329 7.62 13.52 3.26
N HIS A 330 8.59 14.26 3.81
CA HIS A 330 8.41 15.64 4.31
C HIS A 330 9.62 16.53 4.02
N GLY A 331 9.44 17.84 4.12
CA GLY A 331 10.52 18.83 3.96
C GLY A 331 10.81 19.20 2.49
N ALA A 332 11.90 19.94 2.28
CA ALA A 332 12.26 20.50 0.97
C ALA A 332 12.67 19.42 -0.07
N GLY A 333 13.17 18.28 0.39
CA GLY A 333 13.52 17.13 -0.46
C GLY A 333 12.37 16.15 -0.71
N ARG A 334 11.11 16.53 -0.42
CA ARG A 334 9.97 15.61 -0.49
C ARG A 334 9.83 14.98 -1.88
N GLN A 335 9.73 13.65 -1.90
CA GLN A 335 9.50 12.84 -3.08
C GLN A 335 8.05 12.36 -3.11
N LEU A 336 7.40 12.48 -4.27
CA LEU A 336 5.97 12.19 -4.44
C LEU A 336 5.72 10.88 -5.17
N ARG A 337 6.39 10.61 -6.30
CA ARG A 337 6.24 9.36 -7.10
C ARG A 337 4.77 8.97 -7.41
N ALA A 338 3.86 9.95 -7.51
CA ALA A 338 2.41 9.70 -7.66
C ALA A 338 1.94 9.64 -9.12
N THR A 339 2.59 10.38 -10.01
CA THR A 339 2.24 10.46 -11.45
C THR A 339 3.29 9.77 -12.32
N ALA A 340 2.93 9.43 -13.57
CA ALA A 340 3.89 8.85 -14.52
C ALA A 340 5.11 9.76 -14.75
N ALA A 341 4.92 11.08 -14.84
CA ALA A 341 6.00 12.04 -14.99
C ALA A 341 6.93 12.06 -13.76
N GLN A 342 6.36 12.02 -12.56
CA GLN A 342 7.15 11.92 -11.33
C GLN A 342 7.91 10.58 -11.25
N ARG A 343 7.30 9.47 -11.64
CA ARG A 343 7.96 8.15 -11.66
C ARG A 343 9.05 8.05 -12.74
N ALA A 344 8.96 8.83 -13.80
CA ALA A 344 10.00 8.91 -14.82
C ALA A 344 11.21 9.76 -14.36
N ASP A 345 11.04 10.66 -13.39
CA ASP A 345 12.08 11.58 -12.93
C ASP A 345 12.99 10.93 -11.85
N PRO A 346 14.31 10.72 -12.11
CA PRO A 346 15.23 10.20 -11.10
C PRO A 346 15.31 11.04 -9.81
N ALA A 347 15.04 12.35 -9.88
CA ALA A 347 15.04 13.21 -8.69
C ALA A 347 13.88 12.90 -7.72
N GLN A 348 12.89 12.13 -8.17
CA GLN A 348 11.85 11.62 -7.29
C GLN A 348 12.28 10.35 -6.57
N TYR A 349 13.41 9.74 -6.89
CA TYR A 349 13.87 8.47 -6.32
C TYR A 349 15.12 8.63 -5.49
N PHE A 350 16.16 9.21 -6.08
CA PHE A 350 17.49 9.27 -5.47
C PHE A 350 17.71 10.56 -4.72
N GLU A 351 18.58 10.49 -3.72
CA GLU A 351 19.02 11.63 -2.91
C GLU A 351 20.41 12.11 -3.31
N GLY A 352 20.83 13.23 -2.73
CA GLY A 352 22.12 13.85 -3.05
C GLY A 352 22.29 14.17 -4.54
N THR A 353 23.47 13.87 -5.08
CA THR A 353 23.83 14.15 -6.47
C THR A 353 23.51 13.02 -7.45
N ASN A 354 23.10 11.84 -6.97
CA ASN A 354 22.86 10.66 -7.81
C ASN A 354 21.84 10.95 -8.93
N ALA A 355 20.73 11.60 -8.60
CA ALA A 355 19.72 11.98 -9.57
C ALA A 355 20.26 12.95 -10.64
N LEU A 356 21.11 13.90 -10.25
CA LEU A 356 21.74 14.84 -11.18
C LEU A 356 22.74 14.13 -12.08
N HIS A 357 23.54 13.22 -11.53
CA HIS A 357 24.52 12.45 -12.28
C HIS A 357 23.88 11.49 -13.29
N LEU A 358 22.78 10.81 -12.91
CA LEU A 358 21.98 10.02 -13.86
C LEU A 358 21.45 10.88 -15.02
N LYS A 359 20.90 12.05 -14.72
CA LYS A 359 20.35 12.97 -15.75
C LYS A 359 21.43 13.59 -16.64
N ALA A 360 22.60 13.86 -16.10
CA ALA A 360 23.71 14.51 -16.81
C ALA A 360 24.69 13.52 -17.45
N GLY A 361 24.58 12.23 -17.17
CA GLY A 361 25.52 11.24 -17.68
C GLY A 361 26.90 11.27 -17.01
N VAL A 362 26.95 11.68 -15.73
CA VAL A 362 28.20 11.77 -14.97
C VAL A 362 28.43 10.42 -14.27
N PRO A 363 29.56 9.73 -14.50
CA PRO A 363 29.80 8.37 -14.02
C PRO A 363 30.28 8.36 -12.57
N ARG A 364 29.50 8.97 -11.65
CA ARG A 364 29.82 9.05 -10.22
C ARG A 364 28.56 8.81 -9.39
N PHE A 365 28.60 7.88 -8.46
CA PHE A 365 27.47 7.59 -7.58
C PHE A 365 27.92 7.38 -6.14
N GLU A 366 27.04 7.70 -5.19
CA GLU A 366 27.28 7.51 -3.77
C GLU A 366 26.11 6.76 -3.15
N GLY A 367 26.37 5.84 -2.23
CA GLY A 367 25.32 5.17 -1.48
C GLY A 367 25.83 4.05 -0.59
N ALA A 368 24.92 3.43 0.16
CA ALA A 368 25.27 2.33 1.03
C ALA A 368 25.52 1.02 0.26
N GLU A 369 26.35 0.17 0.84
CA GLU A 369 26.64 -1.17 0.33
C GLU A 369 25.55 -2.17 0.74
N ARG A 370 24.67 -1.84 1.68
CA ARG A 370 23.55 -2.72 2.07
C ARG A 370 22.32 -1.92 2.44
N PHE A 371 21.15 -2.49 2.14
CA PHE A 371 19.91 -1.90 2.62
C PHE A 371 19.80 -2.04 4.15
N ALA A 372 19.61 -0.91 4.83
CA ALA A 372 19.43 -0.85 6.26
C ALA A 372 18.28 0.08 6.65
N ALA A 373 17.53 -0.32 7.68
CA ALA A 373 16.51 0.52 8.32
C ALA A 373 17.04 0.95 9.70
N HIS A 374 18.00 1.88 9.72
CA HIS A 374 18.71 2.32 10.93
C HIS A 374 17.76 2.75 12.05
N GLU A 375 16.73 3.52 11.69
CA GLU A 375 15.65 3.90 12.60
C GLU A 375 14.33 3.31 12.14
N ARG A 376 13.82 2.31 12.85
CA ARG A 376 12.54 1.65 12.54
C ARG A 376 11.32 2.57 12.63
N GLY A 377 11.48 3.80 13.11
CA GLY A 377 10.45 4.85 13.08
C GLY A 377 10.49 5.73 11.82
N GLN A 378 11.62 5.79 11.11
CA GLN A 378 11.83 6.70 9.98
C GLN A 378 12.00 5.96 8.64
N PRO A 379 11.46 6.50 7.53
CA PRO A 379 11.63 5.89 6.21
C PRO A 379 13.12 5.62 5.90
N ALA A 380 13.43 4.44 5.37
CA ALA A 380 14.78 4.08 4.96
C ALA A 380 15.08 4.71 3.58
N VAL A 381 15.43 6.00 3.58
CA VAL A 381 15.60 6.81 2.36
C VAL A 381 16.90 6.55 1.61
N GLN A 382 17.86 5.92 2.27
CA GLN A 382 19.24 5.80 1.78
C GLN A 382 19.34 5.08 0.44
N ASP A 383 20.05 5.71 -0.50
CA ASP A 383 20.39 5.11 -1.79
C ASP A 383 21.34 3.94 -1.61
N ILE A 384 21.05 2.83 -2.29
CA ILE A 384 21.88 1.64 -2.31
C ILE A 384 22.52 1.52 -3.69
N VAL A 385 23.84 1.42 -3.75
CA VAL A 385 24.58 1.33 -5.02
C VAL A 385 25.40 0.05 -5.06
N ARG A 386 25.26 -0.73 -6.14
CA ARG A 386 26.02 -1.96 -6.41
C ARG A 386 26.91 -1.78 -7.63
N CYS A 387 28.18 -2.10 -7.44
CA CYS A 387 29.16 -2.22 -8.52
C CYS A 387 28.91 -3.51 -9.31
N LEU A 388 28.83 -3.39 -10.63
CA LEU A 388 28.70 -4.49 -11.59
C LEU A 388 29.91 -4.49 -12.55
N SER A 389 30.25 -5.68 -13.06
CA SER A 389 31.48 -5.97 -13.80
C SER A 389 31.41 -5.76 -15.32
#